data_AF-A0A962N025-F1
#
_entry.id   AF-A0A962N025-F1
#
_cell.length_a   1.000
_cell.length_b   1.000
_cell.length_c   1.000
_cell.angle_alpha   90.00
_cell.angle_beta   90.00
_cell.angle_gamma   90.00
#
_symmetry.space_group_name_H-M   'P 1'
#
loop_
_entity.id
_entity.type
_entity.pdbx_description
1 polymer ?
#
loop_
_entity_poly.entity_id
_entity_poly.type
_entity_poly.pdbx_seq_one_letter_code
_entity_poly.pdbx_strand_id
1 'polypeptide(L)'
;MANDSAQITQQTPEGVDFLSSSFLLGNVGAPFVIGLAVGYFTKKVLKIALFLGGAAIVALFVAEYYGVTTVSNTGLQDAANTATNMARDSGQFLVERLSRITTKGVSAGAGFFTGLKFG
;
A
#
# COMPACT_ATOMS: atom_id res chain seq x y z
N MET A 1 -48.98 37.01 28.83
CA MET A 1 -48.63 35.57 28.88
C MET A 1 -48.84 35.01 27.47
N ALA A 2 -47.79 35.01 26.65
CA ALA A 2 -47.66 34.24 25.40
C ALA A 2 -46.34 34.64 24.72
N ASN A 3 -45.24 34.06 25.20
CA ASN A 3 -43.98 33.96 24.47
C ASN A 3 -43.61 32.49 24.57
N ASP A 4 -43.59 31.77 23.44
CA ASP A 4 -42.53 30.80 23.14
C ASP A 4 -42.74 30.18 21.75
N SER A 5 -41.89 30.61 20.83
CA SER A 5 -41.06 29.77 19.97
C SER A 5 -41.56 28.34 19.67
N ALA A 6 -42.21 28.17 18.52
CA ALA A 6 -42.07 26.94 17.75
C ALA A 6 -41.42 27.32 16.42
N GLN A 7 -40.10 27.57 16.49
CA GLN A 7 -39.28 27.54 15.28
C GLN A 7 -39.34 26.13 14.73
N ILE A 8 -39.99 26.00 13.58
CA ILE A 8 -39.93 24.82 12.72
C ILE A 8 -38.48 24.75 12.23
N THR A 9 -37.63 24.03 12.97
CA THR A 9 -36.29 23.66 12.50
C THR A 9 -36.49 22.82 11.24
N GLN A 10 -36.22 23.43 10.10
CA GLN A 10 -36.09 22.74 8.82
C GLN A 10 -35.00 21.68 8.98
N GLN A 11 -35.40 20.41 9.07
CA GLN A 11 -34.49 19.29 8.87
C GLN A 11 -34.19 19.21 7.37
N THR A 12 -33.24 20.03 6.91
CA THR A 12 -32.51 19.73 5.68
C THR A 12 -31.76 18.43 5.93
N PRO A 13 -31.80 17.44 5.03
CA PRO A 13 -30.95 16.26 5.18
C PRO A 13 -29.52 16.80 5.14
N GLU A 14 -28.83 16.73 6.28
CA GLU A 14 -27.43 17.11 6.46
C GLU A 14 -26.62 16.45 5.34
N GLY A 15 -26.42 17.21 4.26
CA GLY A 15 -25.53 16.82 3.18
C GLY A 15 -24.18 16.68 3.84
N VAL A 16 -23.63 15.47 3.82
CA VAL A 16 -22.29 15.21 4.33
C VAL A 16 -21.38 16.23 3.63
N ASP A 17 -20.90 17.24 4.36
CA ASP A 17 -20.03 18.25 3.79
C ASP A 17 -18.68 17.59 3.51
N PHE A 18 -18.57 16.98 2.33
CA PHE A 18 -17.40 16.22 1.87
C PHE A 18 -16.13 17.09 1.82
N LEU A 19 -16.29 18.42 1.78
CA LEU A 19 -15.17 19.37 1.79
C LEU A 19 -14.95 20.02 3.16
N SER A 20 -15.68 19.62 4.20
CA SER A 20 -15.42 20.09 5.56
C SER A 20 -14.00 19.69 5.97
N SER A 21 -13.29 20.60 6.63
CA SER A 21 -11.90 20.39 7.05
C SER A 21 -11.76 19.15 7.92
N SER A 22 -12.76 18.85 8.77
CA SER A 22 -12.84 17.66 9.60
C SER A 22 -12.94 16.36 8.78
N PHE A 23 -13.75 16.35 7.72
CA PHE A 23 -13.89 15.20 6.82
C PHE A 23 -12.65 15.04 5.92
N LEU A 24 -12.11 16.12 5.38
CA LEU A 24 -10.90 16.07 4.56
C LEU A 24 -9.67 15.66 5.38
N LEU A 25 -9.49 16.17 6.60
CA LEU A 25 -8.33 15.81 7.42
C LEU A 25 -8.41 14.36 7.93
N GLY A 26 -9.60 13.91 8.32
CA GLY A 26 -9.83 12.55 8.83
C GLY A 26 -9.89 11.47 7.74
N ASN A 27 -10.64 11.69 6.66
CA ASN A 27 -10.88 10.67 5.63
C ASN A 27 -9.94 10.74 4.42
N VAL A 28 -9.26 11.86 4.20
CA VAL A 28 -8.37 12.06 3.03
C VAL A 28 -6.93 12.30 3.48
N GLY A 29 -6.72 13.11 4.52
CA GLY A 29 -5.41 13.48 5.05
C GLY A 29 -4.69 12.34 5.77
N ALA A 30 -5.35 11.68 6.73
CA ALA A 30 -4.76 10.55 7.44
C ALA A 30 -4.29 9.41 6.49
N PRO A 31 -5.13 8.89 5.56
CA PRO A 31 -4.67 7.88 4.61
C PRO A 31 -3.59 8.38 3.65
N PHE A 32 -3.60 9.66 3.28
CA PHE A 32 -2.55 10.26 2.45
C PHE A 32 -1.18 10.26 3.15
N VAL A 33 -1.10 10.69 4.42
CA VAL A 33 0.17 10.71 5.17
C VAL A 33 0.69 9.30 5.42
N ILE A 34 -0.20 8.36 5.72
CA ILE A 34 0.15 6.93 5.86
C ILE A 34 0.70 6.41 4.52
N GLY A 35 -0.02 6.68 3.42
CA GLY A 35 0.45 6.34 2.08
C GLY A 35 1.83 6.90 1.81
N LEU A 36 2.05 8.20 2.08
CA LEU A 36 3.32 8.89 1.88
C LEU A 36 4.46 8.30 2.71
N ALA A 37 4.22 8.01 3.99
CA ALA A 37 5.21 7.38 4.86
C ALA A 37 5.61 5.98 4.34
N VAL A 38 4.61 5.16 3.98
CA VAL A 38 4.84 3.82 3.44
C VAL A 38 5.55 3.90 2.07
N GLY A 39 5.16 4.83 1.20
CA GLY A 39 5.81 5.05 -0.10
C GLY A 39 7.27 5.46 0.05
N TYR A 40 7.56 6.43 0.94
CA TYR A 40 8.91 6.90 1.24
C TYR A 40 9.79 5.76 1.76
N PHE A 41 9.27 4.97 2.70
CA PHE A 41 9.99 3.84 3.25
C PHE A 41 10.21 2.71 2.23
N THR A 42 9.22 2.45 1.38
CA THR A 42 9.28 1.42 0.34
C THR A 42 10.51 1.60 -0.56
N LYS A 43 10.87 2.83 -0.96
CA LYS A 43 12.03 3.06 -1.83
C LYS A 43 13.36 2.63 -1.19
N LYS A 44 13.54 2.87 0.12
CA LYS A 44 14.73 2.42 0.86
C LYS A 44 14.75 0.91 1.05
N VAL A 45 13.62 0.33 1.46
CA VAL A 45 13.51 -1.12 1.67
C VAL A 45 13.69 -1.88 0.36
N LEU A 46 13.12 -1.38 -0.74
CA LEU A 46 13.24 -2.01 -2.05
C LEU A 46 14.70 -2.08 -2.49
N LYS A 47 15.47 -1.00 -2.31
CA LYS A 47 16.91 -0.99 -2.60
C LYS A 47 17.68 -1.99 -1.73
N ILE A 48 17.38 -2.06 -0.43
CA ILE A 48 18.02 -2.99 0.50
C ILE A 48 17.68 -4.44 0.13
N ALA A 49 16.41 -4.74 -0.14
CA ALA A 49 15.95 -6.05 -0.54
C ALA A 49 16.57 -6.49 -1.86
N LEU A 50 16.67 -5.58 -2.84
CA LEU A 50 17.31 -5.87 -4.11
C LEU A 50 18.82 -6.11 -3.96
N PHE A 51 19.49 -5.33 -3.11
CA PHE A 51 20.90 -5.52 -2.80
C PHE A 51 21.15 -6.86 -2.08
N LEU A 52 20.37 -7.19 -1.05
CA LEU A 52 20.47 -8.46 -0.32
C LEU A 52 20.13 -9.65 -1.21
N GLY A 53 19.07 -9.56 -2.01
CA GLY A 53 18.67 -10.60 -2.94
C GLY A 53 19.73 -10.85 -4.02
N GLY A 54 20.27 -9.78 -4.61
CA GLY A 54 21.37 -9.88 -5.57
C GLY A 54 22.65 -10.44 -4.94
N ALA A 55 23.01 -9.98 -3.74
CA ALA A 55 24.15 -10.49 -3.00
C ALA A 55 24.01 -11.98 -2.67
N ALA A 56 22.80 -12.43 -2.30
CA ALA A 56 22.53 -13.85 -2.05
C ALA A 56 22.69 -14.69 -3.31
N ILE A 57 22.22 -14.20 -4.48
CA ILE A 57 22.40 -14.89 -5.76
C ILE A 57 23.89 -14.98 -6.13
N VAL A 58 24.66 -13.89 -5.99
CA VAL A 58 26.10 -13.88 -6.24
C VAL A 58 26.82 -14.84 -5.29
N ALA A 59 26.46 -14.85 -4.00
CA ALA A 59 27.03 -15.78 -3.03
C ALA A 59 26.74 -17.25 -3.40
N LEU A 60 25.55 -17.54 -3.94
CA LEU A 60 25.20 -18.86 -4.47
C LEU A 60 26.11 -19.28 -5.63
N PHE A 61 26.35 -18.38 -6.60
CA PHE A 61 27.29 -18.66 -7.70
C PHE A 61 28.74 -18.85 -7.23
N VAL A 62 29.18 -18.08 -6.23
CA VAL A 62 30.52 -18.26 -5.64
C VAL A 62 30.59 -19.60 -4.92
N ALA A 63 29.57 -19.99 -4.15
CA ALA A 63 29.52 -21.28 -3.48
C ALA A 63 29.53 -22.46 -4.47
N GLU A 64 28.90 -22.31 -5.63
CA GLU A 64 28.97 -23.27 -6.72
C GLU A 64 30.36 -23.35 -7.35
N TYR A 65 31.03 -22.22 -7.54
CA TYR A 65 32.42 -22.19 -8.03
C TYR A 65 33.38 -22.97 -7.12
N TYR A 66 33.20 -22.91 -5.81
CA TYR A 66 33.98 -23.70 -4.84
C TYR A 66 33.51 -25.16 -4.68
N GLY A 67 32.48 -25.59 -5.43
CA GLY A 67 31.99 -26.97 -5.43
C GLY A 67 31.17 -27.37 -4.20
N VAL A 68 30.68 -26.40 -3.42
CA VAL A 68 29.91 -26.66 -2.19
C VAL A 68 28.42 -26.93 -2.49
N THR A 69 27.89 -26.39 -3.58
CA THR A 69 26.48 -26.55 -3.97
C THR A 69 26.31 -26.53 -5.49
N THR A 70 25.28 -27.18 -6.03
CA THR A 70 24.93 -27.16 -7.46
C THR A 70 23.70 -26.27 -7.66
N VAL A 71 23.84 -25.17 -8.41
CA VAL A 71 22.70 -24.27 -8.69
C VAL A 71 21.94 -24.83 -9.89
N SER A 72 20.87 -25.57 -9.61
CA SER A 72 20.01 -26.08 -10.67
C SER A 72 19.08 -24.99 -11.22
N ASN A 73 19.02 -24.86 -12.54
CA ASN A 73 18.03 -24.03 -13.23
C ASN A 73 16.59 -24.34 -12.80
N THR A 74 16.29 -25.61 -12.49
CA THR A 74 14.96 -26.00 -11.98
C THR A 74 14.67 -25.43 -10.60
N GLY A 75 15.68 -25.34 -9.72
CA GLY A 75 15.51 -24.74 -8.39
C GLY A 75 15.29 -23.23 -8.44
N LEU A 76 16.00 -22.53 -9.32
CA LEU A 76 15.79 -21.09 -9.54
C LEU A 76 14.40 -20.82 -10.15
N GLN A 77 13.98 -21.65 -11.10
CA GLN A 77 12.67 -21.51 -11.74
C GLN A 77 11.52 -21.82 -10.76
N ASP A 78 11.67 -22.83 -9.91
CA ASP A 78 10.68 -23.16 -8.89
C ASP A 78 10.59 -22.08 -7.80
N ALA A 79 11.72 -21.54 -7.36
CA ALA A 79 11.76 -20.42 -6.42
C ALA A 79 11.10 -19.15 -7.03
N ALA A 80 11.39 -18.85 -8.30
CA ALA A 80 10.78 -17.74 -9.01
C ALA A 80 9.26 -17.93 -9.22
N ASN A 81 8.83 -19.15 -9.58
CA ASN A 81 7.42 -19.49 -9.73
C ASN A 81 6.68 -19.38 -8.38
N THR A 82 7.28 -19.89 -7.31
CA THR A 82 6.70 -19.81 -5.96
C THR A 82 6.58 -18.36 -5.50
N ALA A 83 7.62 -17.54 -5.68
CA ALA A 83 7.58 -16.12 -5.36
C ALA A 83 6.49 -15.39 -6.18
N THR A 84 6.38 -15.71 -7.47
CA THR A 84 5.36 -15.13 -8.37
C THR A 84 3.95 -15.53 -7.96
N ASN A 85 3.74 -16.80 -7.61
CA ASN A 85 2.45 -17.29 -7.14
C ASN A 85 2.06 -16.63 -5.81
N MET A 86 2.98 -16.54 -4.84
CA MET A 86 2.73 -15.84 -3.58
C MET A 86 2.39 -14.36 -3.79
N ALA A 87 3.11 -13.68 -4.68
CA ALA A 87 2.83 -12.29 -5.03
C ALA A 87 1.45 -12.13 -5.68
N ARG A 88 1.07 -13.07 -6.56
CA ARG A 88 -0.21 -13.08 -7.26
C ARG A 88 -1.38 -13.35 -6.31
N ASP A 89 -1.24 -14.31 -5.39
CA ASP A 89 -2.25 -14.63 -4.38
C ASP A 89 -2.47 -13.46 -3.42
N SER A 90 -1.38 -12.84 -2.97
CA SER A 90 -1.42 -11.63 -2.15
C SER A 90 -2.09 -10.46 -2.89
N GLY A 91 -1.75 -10.28 -4.16
CA GLY A 91 -2.34 -9.25 -5.02
C GLY A 91 -3.82 -9.48 -5.26
N GLN A 92 -4.24 -10.71 -5.52
CA GLN A 92 -5.65 -11.06 -5.74
C GLN A 92 -6.46 -10.83 -4.47
N PHE A 93 -5.97 -11.25 -3.29
CA PHE A 93 -6.64 -10.98 -2.02
C PHE A 93 -6.83 -9.48 -1.76
N LEU A 94 -5.81 -8.66 -2.05
CA LEU A 94 -5.88 -7.21 -1.89
C LEU A 94 -6.85 -6.59 -2.89
N VAL A 95 -6.86 -7.02 -4.15
CA VAL A 95 -7.80 -6.54 -5.19
C VAL A 95 -9.23 -6.91 -4.83
N GLU A 96 -9.47 -8.12 -4.31
CA GLU A 96 -10.79 -8.58 -3.84
C GLU A 96 -11.30 -7.72 -2.66
N ARG A 97 -10.40 -7.40 -1.71
CA ARG A 97 -10.71 -6.55 -0.55
C ARG A 97 -10.92 -5.09 -0.94
N LEU A 98 -10.07 -4.56 -1.82
CA LEU A 98 -10.14 -3.19 -2.33
C LEU A 98 -11.37 -3.00 -3.22
N SER A 99 -11.76 -3.97 -4.03
CA SER A 99 -12.97 -3.86 -4.87
C SER A 99 -14.25 -3.67 -4.05
N ARG A 100 -14.28 -4.11 -2.78
CA ARG A 100 -15.37 -3.81 -1.83
C ARG A 100 -15.25 -2.46 -1.09
N ILE A 101 -14.08 -1.80 -1.12
CA ILE A 101 -13.74 -0.61 -0.28
C ILE A 101 -13.27 0.61 -1.11
N THR A 102 -13.07 0.44 -2.43
CA THR A 102 -12.19 1.24 -3.30
C THR A 102 -12.45 2.74 -3.31
N THR A 103 -13.68 3.18 -3.03
CA THR A 103 -14.06 4.60 -3.08
C THR A 103 -13.33 5.48 -2.06
N LYS A 104 -12.75 4.91 -0.98
CA LYS A 104 -12.04 5.69 0.06
C LYS A 104 -10.50 5.64 -0.02
N GLY A 105 -9.92 4.90 -0.97
CA GLY A 105 -8.48 4.62 -1.02
C GLY A 105 -7.62 5.53 -1.91
N VAL A 106 -8.24 6.42 -2.69
CA VAL A 106 -7.56 7.21 -3.73
C VAL A 106 -6.49 8.14 -3.15
N SER A 107 -6.74 8.72 -1.97
CA SER A 107 -5.80 9.61 -1.28
C SER A 107 -4.59 8.87 -0.73
N ALA A 108 -4.76 7.64 -0.24
CA ALA A 108 -3.65 6.77 0.17
C ALA A 108 -2.75 6.41 -1.02
N GLY A 109 -3.36 6.11 -2.18
CA GLY A 109 -2.61 5.83 -3.41
C GLY A 109 -1.79 7.02 -3.89
N ALA A 110 -2.37 8.23 -3.90
CA ALA A 110 -1.68 9.47 -4.25
C ALA A 110 -0.54 9.79 -3.26
N GLY A 111 -0.78 9.59 -1.96
CA GLY A 111 0.22 9.70 -0.91
C GLY A 111 1.36 8.72 -1.12
N PHE A 112 1.05 7.44 -1.35
CA PHE A 112 2.03 6.40 -1.63
C PHE A 112 2.89 6.68 -2.86
N PHE A 113 2.28 7.08 -3.98
CA PHE A 113 3.02 7.43 -5.18
C PHE A 113 3.97 8.60 -4.95
N THR A 114 3.49 9.65 -4.27
CA THR A 114 4.29 10.82 -3.93
C THR A 114 5.43 10.44 -2.98
N GLY A 115 5.12 9.70 -1.92
CA GLY A 115 6.12 9.16 -0.99
C GLY A 115 7.17 8.32 -1.69
N LEU A 116 6.77 7.42 -2.60
CA LEU A 116 7.68 6.59 -3.37
C LEU A 116 8.59 7.42 -4.29
N LYS A 117 8.06 8.49 -4.90
CA LYS A 117 8.85 9.41 -5.71
C LYS A 117 9.93 10.12 -4.88
N PHE A 118 9.55 10.65 -3.72
CA PHE A 118 10.44 11.42 -2.83
C PHE A 118 11.31 10.57 -1.89
N GLY A 119 11.01 9.27 -1.75
CA GLY A 119 11.77 8.29 -0.94
C GLY A 119 13.19 7.98 -1.39
#